data_AF-A0A7S4RLE0-F1
#
_entry.id   AF-A0A7S4RLE0-F1
#
_cell.length_a   1.000
_cell.length_b   1.000
_cell.length_c   1.000
_cell.angle_alpha   90.00
_cell.angle_beta   90.00
_cell.angle_gamma   90.00
#
_symmetry.space_group_name_H-M   'P 1'
#
loop_
_entity.id
_entity.type
_entity.pdbx_description
1 polymer ?
#
loop_
_entity_poly.entity_id
_entity_poly.type
_entity_poly.pdbx_seq_one_letter_code
_entity_poly.pdbx_strand_id
1 'polypeptide(L)'
;WPRACQQLHLFATYWCLLPLTCAAEMWGPSIVRPVALALVLLVSDVFGSRMNDIVGQPLSSFGAICEKASIWSELTQDSTPEGIAKINWKSIKSEAESQMQNYQMAITNAQKEMKLLEDLIAGAKEQEKTVPATEVEIDGLIEKATEPFKNKAIETECGSKASDRAVRKLIRGAYDASVEKMKGDAAEFFNGAPKSLDAKTFMARCAALLGDGMYCNHLCGELKGAAASHATAGAVTRSSELIDKLNALQAELAANLKKRSVCEDALGELAGLERVVATGKESIDERFAAVRRAQQALDDAQDGLDDVSDELEMQETELMEVEKELEANTAEEVNAKQSLQEKKLKEEELKGQMKTTIAAVGVLDKKLGEASEADKSVQELILAV
;
A
#
# COMPACT_ATOMS: atom_id res chain seq x y z
N TRP A 1 -20.14 -18.89 -46.29
CA TRP A 1 -20.64 -17.54 -45.96
C TRP A 1 -22.01 -17.70 -45.30
N PRO A 2 -22.33 -16.90 -44.27
CA PRO A 2 -22.19 -17.38 -42.88
C PRO A 2 -23.35 -16.94 -41.95
N ARG A 3 -23.15 -17.20 -40.64
CA ARG A 3 -23.73 -16.51 -39.45
C ARG A 3 -25.16 -16.87 -39.01
N ALA A 4 -25.25 -17.79 -38.04
CA ALA A 4 -26.21 -17.73 -36.94
C ALA A 4 -25.83 -18.78 -35.85
N CYS A 5 -24.68 -18.61 -35.20
CA CYS A 5 -24.30 -19.38 -34.01
C CYS A 5 -23.28 -18.58 -33.20
N GLN A 6 -23.71 -17.45 -32.64
CA GLN A 6 -22.99 -16.76 -31.58
C GLN A 6 -23.90 -15.70 -30.96
N GLN A 7 -24.81 -16.12 -30.08
CA GLN A 7 -25.41 -15.29 -29.03
C GLN A 7 -26.36 -16.17 -28.20
N LEU A 8 -25.78 -16.88 -27.22
CA LEU A 8 -26.50 -17.49 -26.10
C LEU A 8 -25.46 -17.98 -25.07
N HIS A 9 -24.67 -17.04 -24.54
CA HIS A 9 -23.80 -17.27 -23.38
C HIS A 9 -23.79 -16.06 -22.43
N LEU A 10 -24.94 -15.42 -22.25
CA LEU A 10 -25.12 -14.29 -21.33
C LEU A 10 -26.42 -14.45 -20.54
N PHE A 11 -26.62 -15.58 -19.83
CA PHE A 11 -27.73 -15.68 -18.86
C PHE A 11 -27.49 -16.72 -17.73
N ALA A 12 -26.23 -16.97 -17.35
CA ALA A 12 -25.93 -17.97 -16.32
C ALA A 12 -24.83 -17.53 -15.33
N THR A 13 -24.99 -16.37 -14.68
CA THR A 13 -24.17 -16.01 -13.49
C THR A 13 -24.85 -15.14 -12.44
N TYR A 14 -26.16 -14.89 -12.54
CA TYR A 14 -26.92 -14.25 -11.46
C TYR A 14 -27.81 -15.30 -10.82
N TRP A 15 -27.32 -15.96 -9.77
CA TRP A 15 -28.09 -16.58 -8.67
C TRP A 15 -27.12 -17.38 -7.79
N CYS A 16 -26.40 -16.70 -6.90
CA CYS A 16 -25.80 -17.28 -5.69
C CYS A 16 -25.33 -16.12 -4.77
N LEU A 17 -26.28 -15.41 -4.17
CA LEU A 17 -26.01 -14.47 -3.07
C LEU A 17 -27.06 -14.67 -1.99
N LEU A 18 -26.71 -15.50 -0.99
CA LEU A 18 -27.06 -15.45 0.45
C LEU A 18 -26.90 -16.87 1.07
N PRO A 19 -26.45 -17.04 2.33
CA PRO A 19 -25.90 -16.09 3.30
C PRO A 19 -24.54 -16.54 3.91
N LEU A 20 -23.54 -15.65 3.92
CA LEU A 20 -22.35 -15.77 4.78
C LEU A 20 -22.55 -14.85 5.99
N THR A 21 -23.43 -15.27 6.90
CA THR A 21 -23.60 -14.65 8.23
C THR A 21 -23.62 -15.75 9.27
N CYS A 22 -22.47 -16.37 9.55
CA CYS A 22 -22.24 -17.24 10.72
C CYS A 22 -20.75 -17.63 10.82
N ALA A 23 -19.88 -16.68 11.18
CA ALA A 23 -18.54 -16.93 11.75
C ALA A 23 -17.87 -15.58 12.10
N ALA A 24 -18.45 -14.84 13.04
CA ALA A 24 -17.85 -13.61 13.55
C ALA A 24 -18.07 -13.45 15.06
N GLU A 25 -17.91 -14.53 15.81
CA GLU A 25 -17.73 -14.48 17.26
C GLU A 25 -16.68 -15.53 17.63
N MET A 26 -15.78 -15.18 18.54
CA MET A 26 -14.44 -15.75 18.78
C MET A 26 -13.37 -15.10 17.89
N TRP A 27 -12.23 -14.78 18.50
CA TRP A 27 -11.10 -13.94 18.01
C TRP A 27 -11.28 -12.42 18.25
N GLY A 28 -10.55 -11.93 19.27
CA GLY A 28 -10.59 -10.56 19.81
C GLY A 28 -10.00 -9.47 18.88
N PRO A 29 -9.82 -8.23 19.39
CA PRO A 29 -9.68 -7.01 18.58
C PRO A 29 -8.27 -6.84 17.99
N SER A 30 -7.84 -7.73 17.09
CA SER A 30 -6.50 -7.71 16.48
C SER A 30 -6.46 -8.02 14.99
N ILE A 31 -7.58 -7.91 14.27
CA ILE A 31 -7.62 -8.14 12.82
C ILE A 31 -8.49 -7.07 12.15
N VAL A 32 -8.00 -5.83 12.11
CA VAL A 32 -8.57 -4.76 11.24
C VAL A 32 -7.76 -4.63 9.93
N ARG A 33 -6.70 -5.44 9.75
CA ARG A 33 -5.73 -5.27 8.66
C ARG A 33 -5.94 -6.06 7.34
N PRO A 34 -6.86 -7.03 7.18
CA PRO A 34 -7.10 -7.61 5.85
C PRO A 34 -8.42 -7.15 5.19
N VAL A 35 -9.32 -6.44 5.89
CA VAL A 35 -10.66 -6.16 5.36
C VAL A 35 -10.69 -5.00 4.35
N ALA A 36 -9.81 -3.99 4.51
CA ALA A 36 -9.68 -2.91 3.52
C ALA A 36 -9.04 -3.38 2.19
N LEU A 37 -8.17 -4.40 2.26
CA LEU A 37 -7.61 -5.06 1.07
C LEU A 37 -8.61 -6.05 0.43
N ALA A 38 -9.48 -6.66 1.23
CA ALA A 38 -10.52 -7.56 0.74
C ALA A 38 -11.64 -6.85 -0.05
N LEU A 39 -11.91 -5.57 0.24
CA LEU A 39 -12.95 -4.81 -0.48
C LEU A 39 -12.51 -4.38 -1.89
N VAL A 40 -11.22 -4.26 -2.16
CA VAL A 40 -10.67 -4.07 -3.51
C VAL A 40 -10.70 -5.38 -4.31
N LEU A 41 -10.58 -6.54 -3.62
CA LEU A 41 -10.63 -7.87 -4.23
C LEU A 41 -12.05 -8.27 -4.70
N LEU A 42 -13.12 -7.70 -4.15
CA LEU A 42 -14.51 -8.06 -4.53
C LEU A 42 -15.04 -7.31 -5.76
N VAL A 43 -14.33 -6.29 -6.27
CA VAL A 43 -14.72 -5.56 -7.50
C VAL A 43 -13.96 -6.08 -8.72
N SER A 44 -13.20 -7.17 -8.61
CA SER A 44 -12.12 -7.40 -9.56
C SER A 44 -11.67 -8.84 -9.81
N ASP A 45 -12.51 -9.62 -10.50
CA ASP A 45 -12.05 -10.82 -11.24
C ASP A 45 -10.96 -10.48 -12.30
N VAL A 46 -10.67 -9.20 -12.55
CA VAL A 46 -9.62 -8.72 -13.46
C VAL A 46 -8.42 -8.04 -12.76
N PHE A 47 -8.56 -7.57 -11.51
CA PHE A 47 -7.41 -6.96 -10.77
C PHE A 47 -6.66 -7.97 -9.88
N GLY A 48 -7.25 -9.14 -9.61
CA GLY A 48 -6.67 -10.16 -8.73
C GLY A 48 -5.28 -10.67 -9.14
N SER A 49 -4.89 -10.54 -10.41
CA SER A 49 -3.59 -11.03 -10.87
C SER A 49 -2.44 -10.01 -10.80
N ARG A 50 -2.72 -8.70 -10.61
CA ARG A 50 -1.66 -7.67 -10.53
C ARG A 50 -1.39 -7.15 -9.12
N MET A 51 -2.33 -7.30 -8.19
CA MET A 51 -2.13 -6.88 -6.79
C MET A 51 -1.43 -7.93 -5.92
N ASN A 52 -1.39 -9.20 -6.34
CA ASN A 52 -0.63 -10.24 -5.64
C ASN A 52 0.89 -10.02 -5.67
N ASP A 53 1.40 -9.19 -6.59
CA ASP A 53 2.83 -8.86 -6.66
C ASP A 53 3.27 -7.80 -5.62
N ILE A 54 2.34 -7.21 -4.86
CA ILE A 54 2.63 -6.19 -3.82
C ILE A 54 2.44 -6.76 -2.39
N VAL A 55 2.09 -8.04 -2.26
CA VAL A 55 1.93 -8.69 -0.95
C VAL A 55 3.30 -9.24 -0.52
N GLY A 56 4.16 -8.35 -0.02
CA GLY A 56 5.56 -8.74 0.18
C GLY A 56 6.35 -8.06 1.29
N GLN A 57 5.88 -7.00 1.96
CA GLN A 57 6.55 -6.48 3.16
C GLN A 57 5.64 -5.50 3.93
N PRO A 58 5.68 -5.49 5.27
CA PRO A 58 4.95 -4.50 6.04
C PRO A 58 5.60 -3.12 5.85
N LEU A 59 4.86 -2.19 5.24
CA LEU A 59 5.22 -0.80 4.94
C LEU A 59 5.82 0.04 6.11
N SER A 60 5.80 -0.46 7.35
CA SER A 60 6.61 -0.02 8.51
C SER A 60 6.04 -0.50 9.86
N SER A 61 6.77 -0.23 10.95
CA SER A 61 6.30 -0.35 12.33
C SER A 61 5.18 0.65 12.66
N PHE A 62 4.04 0.16 13.16
CA PHE A 62 3.01 0.92 13.89
C PHE A 62 2.60 2.30 13.31
N GLY A 63 2.13 2.35 12.05
CA GLY A 63 1.39 3.52 11.55
C GLY A 63 2.23 4.73 11.17
N ALA A 64 3.51 4.54 10.85
CA ALA A 64 4.37 5.63 10.37
C ALA A 64 5.29 5.14 9.25
N ILE A 65 5.13 5.64 8.02
CA ILE A 65 6.01 5.28 6.90
C ILE A 65 7.23 6.19 6.93
N CYS A 66 8.44 5.65 6.81
CA CYS A 66 9.68 6.41 7.01
C CYS A 66 9.74 7.14 8.37
N GLU A 67 9.19 6.57 9.45
CA GLU A 67 9.05 7.25 10.77
C GLU A 67 8.17 8.52 10.74
N LYS A 68 7.39 8.74 9.68
CA LYS A 68 6.48 9.86 9.52
C LYS A 68 5.03 9.38 9.54
N ALA A 69 4.33 9.70 10.63
CA ALA A 69 2.90 9.39 10.78
C ALA A 69 2.02 10.18 9.79
N SER A 70 2.46 11.37 9.36
CA SER A 70 1.76 12.19 8.36
C SER A 70 1.60 11.47 7.03
N ILE A 71 2.61 10.72 6.58
CA ILE A 71 2.52 9.92 5.35
C ILE A 71 1.44 8.84 5.48
N TRP A 72 1.41 8.14 6.61
CA TRP A 72 0.39 7.13 6.87
C TRP A 72 -1.01 7.75 6.95
N SER A 73 -1.14 8.89 7.62
CA SER A 73 -2.41 9.62 7.73
C SER A 73 -2.95 10.04 6.37
N GLU A 74 -2.09 10.53 5.47
CA GLU A 74 -2.49 10.95 4.12
C GLU A 74 -3.02 9.76 3.30
N LEU A 75 -2.38 8.59 3.41
CA LEU A 75 -2.81 7.37 2.71
C LEU A 75 -4.11 6.77 3.27
N THR A 76 -4.45 7.06 4.51
CA THR A 76 -5.57 6.42 5.23
C THR A 76 -6.72 7.38 5.53
N GLN A 77 -6.62 8.63 5.11
CA GLN A 77 -7.62 9.67 5.41
C GLN A 77 -9.00 9.36 4.83
N ASP A 78 -9.07 8.80 3.62
CA ASP A 78 -10.32 8.49 2.93
C ASP A 78 -10.18 7.17 2.16
N SER A 79 -10.99 6.19 2.55
CA SER A 79 -11.00 4.84 1.95
C SER A 79 -11.94 4.71 0.75
N THR A 80 -12.62 5.78 0.34
CA THR A 80 -13.47 5.78 -0.86
C THR A 80 -12.62 5.81 -2.14
N PRO A 81 -13.14 5.34 -3.29
CA PRO A 81 -12.43 5.45 -4.57
C PRO A 81 -12.06 6.90 -4.92
N GLU A 82 -12.95 7.88 -4.70
CA GLU A 82 -12.61 9.29 -4.89
C GLU A 82 -11.54 9.80 -3.92
N GLY A 83 -11.57 9.33 -2.66
CA GLY A 83 -10.56 9.63 -1.65
C GLY A 83 -9.18 9.17 -2.06
N ILE A 84 -9.07 7.89 -2.45
CA ILE A 84 -7.83 7.26 -2.92
C ILE A 84 -7.29 7.99 -4.16
N ALA A 85 -8.15 8.39 -5.09
CA ALA A 85 -7.76 9.15 -6.29
C ALA A 85 -7.27 10.57 -6.00
N LYS A 86 -7.54 11.10 -4.78
CA LYS A 86 -7.15 12.45 -4.33
C LYS A 86 -5.97 12.46 -3.37
N ILE A 87 -5.36 11.31 -3.07
CA ILE A 87 -4.16 11.22 -2.22
C ILE A 87 -3.10 12.22 -2.71
N ASN A 88 -2.56 13.02 -1.79
CA ASN A 88 -1.54 14.01 -2.12
C ASN A 88 -0.15 13.37 -2.21
N TRP A 89 0.10 12.67 -3.33
CA TRP A 89 1.37 12.00 -3.62
C TRP A 89 2.58 12.94 -3.56
N LYS A 90 2.41 14.21 -3.94
CA LYS A 90 3.48 15.21 -3.87
C LYS A 90 3.89 15.49 -2.44
N SER A 91 2.92 15.64 -1.52
CA SER A 91 3.19 15.83 -0.10
C SER A 91 3.89 14.62 0.50
N ILE A 92 3.38 13.41 0.20
CA ILE A 92 3.99 12.14 0.65
C ILE A 92 5.45 12.04 0.21
N LYS A 93 5.73 12.27 -1.09
CA LYS A 93 7.10 12.22 -1.64
C LYS A 93 8.01 13.24 -0.97
N SER A 94 7.55 14.49 -0.83
CA SER A 94 8.33 15.56 -0.21
C SER A 94 8.68 15.24 1.25
N GLU A 95 7.75 14.68 2.02
CA GLU A 95 8.01 14.33 3.43
C GLU A 95 9.00 13.16 3.55
N ALA A 96 8.84 12.14 2.70
CA ALA A 96 9.75 11.00 2.65
C ALA A 96 11.17 11.40 2.19
N GLU A 97 11.29 12.23 1.16
CA GLU A 97 12.56 12.78 0.67
C GLU A 97 13.26 13.63 1.75
N SER A 98 12.50 14.48 2.44
CA SER A 98 13.01 15.26 3.58
C SER A 98 13.57 14.36 4.68
N GLN A 99 12.88 13.27 5.01
CA GLN A 99 13.36 12.32 6.00
C GLN A 99 14.60 11.55 5.52
N MET A 100 14.66 11.16 4.25
CA MET A 100 15.86 10.56 3.65
C MET A 100 17.08 11.49 3.73
N GLN A 101 16.88 12.80 3.51
CA GLN A 101 17.92 13.80 3.69
C GLN A 101 18.37 13.89 5.16
N ASN A 102 17.43 13.83 6.11
CA ASN A 102 17.77 13.80 7.54
C ASN A 102 18.64 12.59 7.90
N TYR A 103 18.30 11.39 7.42
CA TYR A 103 19.14 10.21 7.64
C TYR A 103 20.51 10.37 6.99
N GLN A 104 20.59 10.88 5.76
CA GLN A 104 21.87 11.12 5.08
C GLN A 104 22.75 12.12 5.84
N MET A 105 22.18 13.20 6.39
CA MET A 105 22.90 14.16 7.22
C MET A 105 23.40 13.51 8.52
N ALA A 106 22.55 12.76 9.21
CA ALA A 106 22.93 12.05 10.44
C ALA A 106 24.07 11.05 10.19
N ILE A 107 23.98 10.25 9.13
CA ILE A 107 25.03 9.32 8.68
C ILE A 107 26.35 10.06 8.43
N THR A 108 26.29 11.18 7.68
CA THR A 108 27.48 11.95 7.31
C THR A 108 28.13 12.60 8.54
N ASN A 109 27.33 13.11 9.46
CA ASN A 109 27.82 13.71 10.71
C ASN A 109 28.45 12.65 11.62
N ALA A 110 27.80 11.51 11.81
CA ALA A 110 28.33 10.39 12.59
C ALA A 110 29.67 9.90 12.01
N GLN A 111 29.79 9.76 10.68
CA GLN A 111 31.04 9.37 10.03
C GLN A 111 32.18 10.38 10.26
N LYS A 112 31.87 11.68 10.23
CA LYS A 112 32.86 12.74 10.52
C LYS A 112 33.31 12.71 11.98
N GLU A 113 32.37 12.55 12.90
CA GLU A 113 32.65 12.50 14.33
C GLU A 113 33.43 11.24 14.72
N MET A 114 33.09 10.08 14.13
CA MET A 114 33.85 8.84 14.30
C MET A 114 35.31 9.02 13.88
N LYS A 115 35.57 9.64 12.73
CA LYS A 115 36.95 9.89 12.27
C LYS A 115 37.72 10.78 13.25
N LEU A 116 37.07 11.81 13.78
CA LEU A 116 37.67 12.69 14.78
C LEU A 116 37.95 11.94 16.10
N LEU A 117 37.04 11.07 16.55
CA LEU A 117 37.25 10.23 17.72
C LEU A 117 38.38 9.21 17.52
N GLU A 118 38.50 8.60 16.35
CA GLU A 118 39.61 7.70 16.01
C GLU A 118 40.97 8.41 16.13
N ASP A 119 41.07 9.64 15.61
CA ASP A 119 42.27 10.48 15.73
C ASP A 119 42.57 10.83 17.21
N LEU A 120 41.53 11.17 17.99
CA LEU A 120 41.67 11.46 19.41
C LEU A 120 42.07 10.22 20.24
N ILE A 121 41.53 9.04 19.90
CA ILE A 121 41.90 7.77 20.54
C ILE A 121 43.36 7.43 20.22
N ALA A 122 43.79 7.61 18.97
CA ALA A 122 45.19 7.39 18.60
C ALA A 122 46.13 8.34 19.38
N GLY A 123 45.77 9.62 19.48
CA GLY A 123 46.51 10.60 20.28
C GLY A 123 46.52 10.28 21.78
N ALA A 124 45.38 9.87 22.35
CA ALA A 124 45.27 9.45 23.73
C ALA A 124 46.13 8.21 23.99
N LYS A 125 46.05 7.18 23.14
CA LYS A 125 46.88 5.97 23.25
C LYS A 125 48.38 6.27 23.14
N GLU A 126 48.78 7.24 22.32
CA GLU A 126 50.16 7.68 22.23
C GLU A 126 50.63 8.37 23.52
N GLN A 127 49.78 9.21 24.12
CA GLN A 127 50.04 9.86 25.41
C GLN A 127 50.00 8.88 26.59
N GLU A 128 49.23 7.81 26.46
CA GLU A 128 49.11 6.72 27.43
C GLU A 128 50.25 5.70 27.34
N LYS A 129 51.16 5.83 26.37
CA LYS A 129 52.41 5.07 26.36
C LYS A 129 53.20 5.41 27.61
N THR A 130 53.15 4.51 28.58
CA THR A 130 53.83 4.69 29.86
C THR A 130 55.34 4.75 29.65
N VAL A 131 55.99 5.80 30.18
CA VAL A 131 57.44 5.86 30.27
C VAL A 131 57.88 5.01 31.47
N PRO A 132 58.83 4.07 31.32
CA PRO A 132 59.34 3.32 32.46
C PRO A 132 59.89 4.28 33.53
N ALA A 133 59.51 4.08 34.79
CA ALA A 133 60.13 4.79 35.91
C ALA A 133 61.65 4.55 35.86
N THR A 134 62.43 5.63 35.96
CA THR A 134 63.89 5.52 35.92
C THR A 134 64.40 4.86 37.21
N GLU A 135 65.61 4.29 37.16
CA GLU A 135 66.21 3.67 38.36
C GLU A 135 66.30 4.66 39.54
N VAL A 136 66.60 5.93 39.28
CA VAL A 136 66.71 6.99 40.31
C VAL A 136 65.36 7.29 40.96
N GLU A 137 64.27 7.24 40.19
CA GLU A 137 62.93 7.47 40.71
C GLU A 137 62.43 6.27 41.53
N ILE A 138 62.75 5.06 41.09
CA ILE A 138 62.51 3.82 41.83
C ILE A 138 63.28 3.83 43.16
N ASP A 139 64.56 4.21 43.13
CA ASP A 139 65.37 4.39 44.34
C ASP A 139 64.70 5.40 45.29
N GLY A 140 64.31 6.57 44.77
CA GLY A 140 63.65 7.59 45.57
C GLY A 140 62.36 7.12 46.25
N LEU A 141 61.53 6.31 45.57
CA LEU A 141 60.33 5.70 46.17
C LEU A 141 60.69 4.73 47.29
N ILE A 142 61.65 3.84 47.05
CA ILE A 142 62.08 2.83 48.03
C ILE A 142 62.70 3.51 49.25
N GLU A 143 63.56 4.52 49.04
CA GLU A 143 64.21 5.26 50.11
C GLU A 143 63.22 6.04 50.96
N LYS A 144 62.26 6.74 50.34
CA LYS A 144 61.21 7.46 51.08
C LYS A 144 60.35 6.51 51.89
N ALA A 145 59.90 5.40 51.31
CA ALA A 145 59.10 4.41 51.99
C ALA A 145 59.85 3.78 53.18
N THR A 146 61.15 3.51 53.03
CA THR A 146 61.98 2.83 54.04
C THR A 146 62.71 3.76 55.00
N GLU A 147 62.64 5.09 54.81
CA GLU A 147 63.24 6.12 55.67
C GLU A 147 63.12 5.83 57.18
N PRO A 148 61.97 5.37 57.73
CA PRO A 148 61.83 5.13 59.17
C PRO A 148 62.80 4.08 59.73
N PHE A 149 63.34 3.19 58.90
CA PHE A 149 64.25 2.15 59.38
C PHE A 149 65.34 1.70 58.41
N LYS A 150 65.57 2.37 57.27
CA LYS A 150 66.51 1.96 56.20
C LYS A 150 67.86 1.45 56.72
N ASN A 151 68.55 2.23 57.56
CA ASN A 151 69.86 1.85 58.10
C ASN A 151 69.77 0.58 58.98
N LYS A 152 68.71 0.47 59.78
CA LYS A 152 68.43 -0.73 60.59
C LYS A 152 68.00 -1.92 59.74
N ALA A 153 67.32 -1.68 58.62
CA ALA A 153 66.94 -2.71 57.65
C ALA A 153 68.20 -3.35 57.06
N ILE A 154 69.17 -2.54 56.65
CA ILE A 154 70.46 -3.02 56.11
C ILE A 154 71.23 -3.79 57.20
N GLU A 155 71.39 -3.21 58.39
CA GLU A 155 72.14 -3.82 59.50
C GLU A 155 71.55 -5.17 59.97
N THR A 156 70.23 -5.31 59.92
CA THR A 156 69.53 -6.50 60.44
C THR A 156 68.99 -7.42 59.35
N GLU A 157 69.31 -7.15 58.08
CA GLU A 157 68.73 -7.84 56.91
C GLU A 157 67.20 -7.91 56.99
N CYS A 158 66.60 -6.73 57.14
CA CYS A 158 65.16 -6.51 57.30
C CYS A 158 64.55 -7.34 58.45
N GLY A 159 65.32 -7.51 59.52
CA GLY A 159 64.90 -8.19 60.75
C GLY A 159 65.31 -9.66 60.87
N SER A 160 65.96 -10.25 59.85
CA SER A 160 66.43 -11.65 59.92
C SER A 160 67.49 -11.85 61.03
N LYS A 161 68.36 -10.85 61.24
CA LYS A 161 69.48 -10.86 62.19
C LYS A 161 69.21 -10.08 63.47
N ALA A 162 67.98 -9.65 63.70
CA ALA A 162 67.62 -8.88 64.89
C ALA A 162 67.59 -9.77 66.15
N SER A 163 68.69 -9.79 66.90
CA SER A 163 68.84 -10.55 68.14
C SER A 163 68.16 -9.88 69.35
N ASP A 164 68.12 -8.55 69.38
CA ASP A 164 67.48 -7.74 70.44
C ASP A 164 65.95 -7.63 70.24
N ARG A 165 65.19 -7.86 71.32
CA ARG A 165 63.73 -7.74 71.38
C ARG A 165 63.25 -6.32 71.05
N ALA A 166 63.96 -5.28 71.49
CA ALA A 166 63.62 -3.89 71.19
C ALA A 166 63.77 -3.59 69.70
N VAL A 167 64.84 -4.11 69.09
CA VAL A 167 65.12 -4.00 67.65
C VAL A 167 64.07 -4.75 66.83
N ARG A 168 63.67 -5.97 67.24
CA ARG A 168 62.58 -6.73 66.58
C ARG A 168 61.24 -6.01 66.61
N LYS A 169 60.87 -5.39 67.74
CA LYS A 169 59.61 -4.65 67.87
C LYS A 169 59.59 -3.39 66.99
N LEU A 170 60.73 -2.67 66.95
CA LEU A 170 60.90 -1.50 66.09
C LEU A 170 60.79 -1.87 64.61
N ILE A 171 61.46 -2.95 64.18
CA ILE A 171 61.45 -3.40 62.78
C ILE A 171 60.06 -3.84 62.33
N ARG A 172 59.29 -4.57 63.15
CA ARG A 172 57.92 -4.98 62.76
C ARG A 172 56.99 -3.79 62.51
N GLY A 173 56.97 -2.81 63.43
CA GLY A 173 56.14 -1.62 63.23
C GLY A 173 56.60 -0.74 62.06
N ALA A 174 57.92 -0.70 61.82
CA ALA A 174 58.49 0.06 60.72
C ALA A 174 58.27 -0.62 59.36
N TYR A 175 58.26 -1.95 59.32
CA TYR A 175 57.97 -2.75 58.13
C TYR A 175 56.57 -2.44 57.57
N ASP A 176 55.53 -2.56 58.39
CA ASP A 176 54.14 -2.27 57.97
C ASP A 176 53.99 -0.79 57.58
N ALA A 177 54.60 0.11 58.36
CA ALA A 177 54.60 1.54 58.07
C ALA A 177 55.25 1.87 56.72
N SER A 178 56.30 1.14 56.31
CA SER A 178 56.93 1.33 55.01
C SER A 178 56.08 0.85 53.84
N VAL A 179 55.33 -0.25 54.00
CA VAL A 179 54.38 -0.70 52.97
C VAL A 179 53.25 0.30 52.80
N GLU A 180 52.69 0.82 53.90
CA GLU A 180 51.64 1.87 53.83
C GLU A 180 52.19 3.20 53.29
N LYS A 181 53.40 3.60 53.68
CA LYS A 181 54.06 4.80 53.14
C LYS A 181 54.32 4.66 51.64
N MET A 182 54.74 3.48 51.17
CA MET A 182 54.89 3.19 49.75
C MET A 182 53.56 3.33 48.99
N LYS A 183 52.44 2.88 49.54
CA LYS A 183 51.12 3.07 48.89
C LYS A 183 50.82 4.56 48.70
N GLY A 184 51.03 5.38 49.74
CA GLY A 184 50.83 6.84 49.67
C GLY A 184 51.76 7.52 48.66
N ASP A 185 53.07 7.27 48.77
CA ASP A 185 54.08 7.88 47.91
C ASP A 185 53.92 7.43 46.44
N ALA A 186 53.58 6.16 46.20
CA ALA A 186 53.30 5.65 44.86
C ALA A 186 52.01 6.25 44.29
N ALA A 187 50.96 6.40 45.09
CA ALA A 187 49.74 7.06 44.65
C ALA A 187 50.04 8.48 44.15
N GLU A 188 50.85 9.27 44.88
CA GLU A 188 51.28 10.60 44.43
C GLU A 188 52.17 10.55 43.19
N PHE A 189 53.14 9.63 43.16
CA PHE A 189 54.11 9.51 42.06
C PHE A 189 53.47 9.11 40.72
N PHE A 190 52.46 8.24 40.75
CA PHE A 190 51.75 7.78 39.56
C PHE A 190 50.49 8.61 39.24
N ASN A 191 50.11 9.57 40.09
CA ASN A 191 48.98 10.45 39.82
C ASN A 191 49.35 11.50 38.76
N GLY A 192 48.83 11.33 37.55
CA GLY A 192 48.95 12.29 36.44
C GLY A 192 50.15 12.10 35.51
N ALA A 193 51.05 11.14 35.79
CA ALA A 193 52.14 10.77 34.88
C ALA A 193 51.95 9.34 34.38
N PRO A 194 51.93 9.08 33.06
CA PRO A 194 51.88 7.74 32.50
C PRO A 194 53.26 7.09 32.72
N LYS A 195 53.49 6.53 33.92
CA LYS A 195 54.73 5.84 34.27
C LYS A 195 54.47 4.39 34.58
N SER A 196 55.25 3.49 33.98
CA SER A 196 55.19 2.07 34.30
C SER A 196 56.27 1.69 35.31
N LEU A 197 55.93 0.73 36.16
CA LEU A 197 56.86 0.16 37.11
C LEU A 197 57.40 -1.17 36.57
N ASP A 198 58.63 -1.20 36.08
CA ASP A 198 59.27 -2.45 35.68
C ASP A 198 59.60 -3.29 36.92
N ALA A 199 58.93 -4.43 37.04
CA ALA A 199 59.03 -5.29 38.21
C ALA A 199 60.46 -5.79 38.46
N LYS A 200 61.22 -6.05 37.39
CA LYS A 200 62.58 -6.57 37.50
C LYS A 200 63.55 -5.50 38.01
N THR A 201 63.46 -4.29 37.44
CA THR A 201 64.25 -3.14 37.86
C THR A 201 63.92 -2.76 39.29
N PHE A 202 62.63 -2.68 39.65
CA PHE A 202 62.22 -2.37 41.03
C PHE A 202 62.82 -3.33 42.05
N MET A 203 62.71 -4.64 41.82
CA MET A 203 63.26 -5.65 42.72
C MET A 203 64.79 -5.57 42.80
N ALA A 204 65.48 -5.33 41.68
CA ALA A 204 66.94 -5.20 41.65
C ALA A 204 67.42 -3.96 42.42
N ARG A 205 66.76 -2.82 42.23
CA ARG A 205 67.05 -1.57 42.96
C ARG A 205 66.77 -1.72 44.45
N CYS A 206 65.66 -2.36 44.81
CA CYS A 206 65.31 -2.60 46.20
C CYS A 206 66.31 -3.51 46.91
N ALA A 207 66.74 -4.60 46.26
CA ALA A 207 67.79 -5.47 46.79
C ALA A 207 69.13 -4.74 46.93
N ALA A 208 69.47 -3.84 46.00
CA ALA A 208 70.69 -3.02 46.10
C ALA A 208 70.65 -2.04 47.28
N LEU A 209 69.47 -1.52 47.64
CA LEU A 209 69.29 -0.55 48.73
C LEU A 209 69.14 -1.18 50.12
N LEU A 210 68.53 -2.37 50.21
CA LEU A 210 68.17 -3.00 51.49
C LEU A 210 68.94 -4.30 51.76
N GLY A 211 69.56 -4.91 50.74
CA GLY A 211 70.19 -6.22 50.79
C GLY A 211 69.37 -7.33 50.13
N ASP A 212 70.02 -8.45 49.83
CA ASP A 212 69.46 -9.61 49.11
C ASP A 212 68.92 -10.72 50.04
N GLY A 213 68.84 -10.45 51.35
CA GLY A 213 68.33 -11.38 52.35
C GLY A 213 66.85 -11.74 52.14
N MET A 214 66.44 -12.94 52.56
CA MET A 214 65.08 -13.48 52.37
C MET A 214 63.97 -12.53 52.89
N TYR A 215 64.19 -11.89 54.04
CA TYR A 215 63.25 -10.94 54.64
C TYR A 215 63.20 -9.60 53.88
N CYS A 216 64.34 -9.15 53.34
CA CYS A 216 64.39 -7.96 52.49
C CYS A 216 63.73 -8.21 51.13
N ASN A 217 63.91 -9.39 50.55
CA ASN A 217 63.22 -9.75 49.31
C ASN A 217 61.69 -9.78 49.49
N HIS A 218 61.21 -10.24 50.64
CA HIS A 218 59.78 -10.19 50.96
C HIS A 218 59.28 -8.75 51.08
N LEU A 219 59.98 -7.89 51.82
CA LEU A 219 59.66 -6.45 51.90
C LEU A 219 59.67 -5.79 50.52
N CYS A 220 60.70 -6.03 49.72
CA CYS A 220 60.79 -5.53 48.35
C CYS A 220 59.61 -6.00 47.48
N GLY A 221 59.17 -7.25 47.66
CA GLY A 221 57.98 -7.78 47.00
C GLY A 221 56.70 -7.05 47.38
N GLU A 222 56.52 -6.74 48.66
CA GLU A 222 55.34 -6.02 49.16
C GLU A 222 55.36 -4.53 48.80
N LEU A 223 56.52 -3.87 48.89
CA LEU A 223 56.71 -2.50 48.41
C LEU A 223 56.41 -2.40 46.91
N LYS A 224 56.87 -3.38 46.11
CA LYS A 224 56.55 -3.47 44.69
C LYS A 224 55.05 -3.64 44.48
N GLY A 225 54.40 -4.52 45.24
CA GLY A 225 52.95 -4.74 45.17
C GLY A 225 52.16 -3.47 45.46
N ALA A 226 52.55 -2.74 46.51
CA ALA A 226 52.00 -1.45 46.90
C ALA A 226 52.21 -0.36 45.83
N ALA A 227 53.37 -0.33 45.18
CA ALA A 227 53.64 0.64 44.13
C ALA A 227 52.91 0.29 42.81
N ALA A 228 52.86 -1.00 42.46
CA ALA A 228 52.24 -1.48 41.23
C ALA A 228 50.72 -1.26 41.18
N SER A 229 50.03 -1.24 42.32
CA SER A 229 48.59 -0.93 42.37
C SER A 229 48.24 0.48 41.89
N HIS A 230 49.22 1.38 41.79
CA HIS A 230 49.03 2.76 41.33
C HIS A 230 49.64 3.04 39.94
N ALA A 231 50.55 2.18 39.44
CA ALA A 231 51.30 2.39 38.20
C ALA A 231 50.47 2.43 36.89
N THR A 232 49.20 2.00 36.91
CA THR A 232 48.32 2.00 35.71
C THR A 232 47.04 2.80 35.89
N ALA A 233 46.77 3.35 37.08
CA ALA A 233 45.48 3.95 37.41
C ALA A 233 45.18 5.27 36.68
N GLY A 234 46.21 6.02 36.26
CA GLY A 234 46.05 7.35 35.65
C GLY A 234 46.02 7.40 34.12
N ALA A 235 46.49 6.35 33.43
CA ALA A 235 46.62 6.36 31.96
C ALA A 235 45.39 5.79 31.25
N VAL A 236 44.73 4.76 31.79
CA VAL A 236 43.76 3.96 31.02
C VAL A 236 42.38 4.62 30.86
N THR A 237 42.07 5.70 31.57
CA THR A 237 40.69 6.22 31.68
C THR A 237 40.24 7.06 30.48
N ARG A 238 41.14 7.79 29.82
CA ARG A 238 40.74 8.73 28.74
C ARG A 238 40.50 8.02 27.41
N SER A 239 41.37 7.08 27.02
CA SER A 239 41.14 6.30 25.80
C SER A 239 39.92 5.38 25.92
N SER A 240 39.64 4.81 27.10
CA SER A 240 38.45 3.99 27.31
C SER A 240 37.15 4.79 27.13
N GLU A 241 37.06 6.00 27.70
CA GLU A 241 35.89 6.88 27.52
C GLU A 241 35.67 7.27 26.06
N LEU A 242 36.75 7.53 25.31
CA LEU A 242 36.66 7.84 23.89
C LEU A 242 36.26 6.62 23.05
N ILE A 243 36.71 5.43 23.41
CA ILE A 243 36.32 4.16 22.77
C ILE A 243 34.82 3.89 23.00
N ASP A 244 34.31 4.12 24.21
CA ASP A 244 32.88 3.96 24.50
C ASP A 244 32.02 4.92 23.66
N LYS A 245 32.46 6.18 23.51
CA LYS A 245 31.81 7.15 22.59
C LYS A 245 31.85 6.69 21.14
N LEU A 246 32.99 6.15 20.68
CA LEU A 246 33.11 5.62 19.32
C LEU A 246 32.15 4.45 19.08
N ASN A 247 32.04 3.53 20.04
CA ASN A 247 31.13 2.39 19.97
C ASN A 247 29.65 2.84 19.93
N ALA A 248 29.29 3.86 20.72
CA ALA A 248 27.95 4.44 20.69
C ALA A 248 27.62 5.07 19.31
N LEU A 249 28.58 5.83 18.74
CA LEU A 249 28.45 6.41 17.40
C LEU A 249 28.37 5.35 16.30
N GLN A 250 29.11 4.24 16.41
CA GLN A 250 29.00 3.10 15.49
C GLN A 250 27.60 2.47 15.52
N ALA A 251 27.03 2.31 16.72
CA ALA A 251 25.66 1.80 16.88
C ALA A 251 24.62 2.78 16.28
N GLU A 252 24.80 4.08 16.48
CA GLU A 252 23.95 5.12 15.89
C GLU A 252 24.06 5.15 14.36
N LEU A 253 25.27 5.03 13.81
CA LEU A 253 25.48 4.94 12.36
C LEU A 253 24.76 3.73 11.77
N ALA A 254 24.92 2.55 12.39
CA ALA A 254 24.24 1.33 11.96
C ALA A 254 22.71 1.46 12.03
N ALA A 255 22.19 2.10 13.08
CA ALA A 255 20.76 2.38 13.23
C ALA A 255 20.25 3.32 12.12
N ASN A 256 20.95 4.43 11.85
CA ASN A 256 20.57 5.37 10.80
C ASN A 256 20.66 4.77 9.40
N LEU A 257 21.67 3.93 9.11
CA LEU A 257 21.76 3.18 7.85
C LEU A 257 20.57 2.24 7.68
N LYS A 258 20.19 1.51 8.73
CA LYS A 258 19.03 0.63 8.72
C LYS A 258 17.74 1.42 8.49
N LYS A 259 17.53 2.53 9.20
CA LYS A 259 16.35 3.40 9.04
C LYS A 259 16.24 3.97 7.63
N ARG A 260 17.38 4.40 7.05
CA ARG A 260 17.44 4.87 5.67
C ARG A 260 17.04 3.77 4.69
N SER A 261 17.61 2.57 4.81
CA SER A 261 17.27 1.44 3.93
C SER A 261 15.76 1.13 3.98
N VAL A 262 15.18 1.04 5.19
CA VAL A 262 13.75 0.80 5.35
C VAL A 262 12.91 1.90 4.71
N CYS A 263 13.34 3.16 4.79
CA CYS A 263 12.63 4.26 4.14
C CYS A 263 12.78 4.23 2.61
N GLU A 264 13.93 3.81 2.10
CA GLU A 264 14.17 3.64 0.66
C GLU A 264 13.29 2.53 0.07
N ASP A 265 13.17 1.40 0.77
CA ASP A 265 12.25 0.32 0.40
C ASP A 265 10.79 0.80 0.40
N ALA A 266 10.38 1.51 1.45
CA ALA A 266 9.03 2.07 1.56
C ALA A 266 8.74 3.10 0.46
N LEU A 267 9.73 3.91 0.03
CA LEU A 267 9.60 4.80 -1.12
C LEU A 267 9.36 4.03 -2.43
N GLY A 268 10.03 2.90 -2.61
CA GLY A 268 9.79 2.00 -3.74
C GLY A 268 8.36 1.46 -3.77
N GLU A 269 7.87 1.01 -2.61
CA GLU A 269 6.49 0.54 -2.44
C GLU A 269 5.46 1.66 -2.68
N LEU A 270 5.69 2.86 -2.15
CA LEU A 270 4.84 4.04 -2.39
C LEU A 270 4.77 4.41 -3.87
N ALA A 271 5.89 4.36 -4.59
CA ALA A 271 5.91 4.61 -6.03
C ALA A 271 5.18 3.52 -6.82
N GLY A 272 5.19 2.27 -6.32
CA GLY A 272 4.37 1.18 -6.85
C GLY A 272 2.87 1.43 -6.64
N LEU A 273 2.48 1.82 -5.42
CA LEU A 273 1.10 2.12 -5.06
C LEU A 273 0.54 3.30 -5.86
N GLU A 274 1.31 4.39 -6.01
CA GLU A 274 0.93 5.54 -6.84
C GLU A 274 0.62 5.12 -8.28
N ARG A 275 1.44 4.25 -8.87
CA ARG A 275 1.20 3.70 -10.21
C ARG A 275 -0.09 2.90 -10.28
N VAL A 276 -0.33 2.03 -9.29
CA VAL A 276 -1.58 1.24 -9.22
C VAL A 276 -2.80 2.14 -9.12
N VAL A 277 -2.75 3.18 -8.29
CA VAL A 277 -3.85 4.15 -8.14
C VAL A 277 -4.06 4.93 -9.44
N ALA A 278 -2.99 5.39 -10.10
CA ALA A 278 -3.08 6.12 -11.36
C ALA A 278 -3.70 5.27 -12.48
N THR A 279 -3.23 4.04 -12.67
CA THR A 279 -3.78 3.11 -13.68
C THR A 279 -5.20 2.67 -13.33
N GLY A 280 -5.49 2.47 -12.03
CA GLY A 280 -6.84 2.14 -11.57
C GLY A 280 -7.84 3.25 -11.88
N LYS A 281 -7.45 4.52 -11.66
CA LYS A 281 -8.28 5.68 -11.98
C LYS A 281 -8.63 5.75 -13.47
N GLU A 282 -7.64 5.61 -14.34
CA GLU A 282 -7.85 5.60 -15.79
C GLU A 282 -8.84 4.50 -16.21
N SER A 283 -8.68 3.28 -15.67
CA SER A 283 -9.59 2.17 -15.95
C SER A 283 -11.03 2.42 -15.45
N ILE A 284 -11.18 3.07 -14.30
CA ILE A 284 -12.50 3.42 -13.76
C ILE A 284 -13.17 4.47 -14.64
N ASP A 285 -12.46 5.52 -15.03
CA ASP A 285 -13.00 6.59 -15.90
C ASP A 285 -13.44 6.04 -17.27
N GLU A 286 -12.64 5.14 -17.86
CA GLU A 286 -12.99 4.43 -19.10
C GLU A 286 -14.26 3.58 -18.94
N ARG A 287 -14.38 2.82 -17.85
CA ARG A 287 -15.56 1.99 -17.56
C ARG A 287 -16.80 2.84 -17.33
N PHE A 288 -16.70 3.93 -16.57
CA PHE A 288 -17.82 4.87 -16.40
C PHE A 288 -18.23 5.49 -17.73
N ALA A 289 -17.28 5.90 -18.57
CA ALA A 289 -17.58 6.41 -19.90
C ALA A 289 -18.26 5.36 -20.80
N ALA A 290 -17.88 4.08 -20.69
CA ALA A 290 -18.54 2.98 -21.40
C ALA A 290 -19.98 2.75 -20.88
N VAL A 291 -20.19 2.76 -19.56
CA VAL A 291 -21.53 2.62 -18.95
C VAL A 291 -22.45 3.75 -19.39
N ARG A 292 -21.99 5.01 -19.33
CA ARG A 292 -22.80 6.15 -19.79
C ARG A 292 -23.19 6.04 -21.26
N ARG A 293 -22.26 5.61 -22.12
CA ARG A 293 -22.56 5.38 -23.55
C ARG A 293 -23.58 4.26 -23.75
N ALA A 294 -23.49 3.20 -22.96
CA ALA A 294 -24.47 2.11 -23.00
C ALA A 294 -25.85 2.56 -22.50
N GLN A 295 -25.90 3.41 -21.46
CA GLN A 295 -27.15 4.02 -20.98
C GLN A 295 -27.77 4.91 -22.05
N GLN A 296 -26.98 5.81 -22.66
CA GLN A 296 -27.48 6.65 -23.74
C GLN A 296 -28.00 5.83 -24.93
N ALA A 297 -27.29 4.77 -25.33
CA ALA A 297 -27.76 3.89 -26.40
C ALA A 297 -29.02 3.10 -26.02
N LEU A 298 -29.24 2.83 -24.73
CA LEU A 298 -30.49 2.23 -24.24
C LEU A 298 -31.63 3.24 -24.32
N ASP A 299 -31.40 4.47 -23.86
CA ASP A 299 -32.38 5.56 -23.92
C ASP A 299 -32.77 5.83 -25.38
N ASP A 300 -31.80 5.96 -26.30
CA ASP A 300 -32.05 6.14 -27.75
C ASP A 300 -32.86 4.97 -28.35
N ALA A 301 -32.65 3.74 -27.86
CA ALA A 301 -33.39 2.56 -28.31
C ALA A 301 -34.81 2.50 -27.73
N GLN A 302 -35.03 3.05 -26.54
CA GLN A 302 -36.35 3.20 -25.93
C GLN A 302 -37.16 4.25 -26.69
N ASP A 303 -36.57 5.42 -26.96
CA ASP A 303 -37.20 6.46 -27.77
C ASP A 303 -37.61 5.92 -29.16
N GLY A 304 -36.72 5.17 -29.82
CA GLY A 304 -37.03 4.55 -31.11
C GLY A 304 -38.10 3.44 -31.04
N LEU A 305 -38.28 2.78 -29.89
CA LEU A 305 -39.37 1.82 -29.69
C LEU A 305 -40.71 2.55 -29.52
N ASP A 306 -40.71 3.65 -28.78
CA ASP A 306 -41.89 4.49 -28.59
C ASP A 306 -42.35 5.09 -29.93
N ASP A 307 -41.43 5.61 -30.75
CA ASP A 307 -41.73 6.09 -32.12
C ASP A 307 -42.39 5.01 -33.00
N VAL A 308 -41.89 3.78 -32.93
CA VAL A 308 -42.46 2.64 -33.67
C VAL A 308 -43.83 2.24 -33.11
N SER A 309 -44.03 2.34 -31.80
CA SER A 309 -45.32 2.09 -31.16
C SER A 309 -46.36 3.11 -31.58
N ASP A 310 -46.01 4.39 -31.62
CA ASP A 310 -46.88 5.48 -32.06
C ASP A 310 -47.27 5.32 -33.53
N GLU A 311 -46.30 5.00 -34.42
CA GLU A 311 -46.58 4.72 -35.83
C GLU A 311 -47.49 3.50 -35.99
N LEU A 312 -47.32 2.45 -35.18
CA LEU A 312 -48.19 1.29 -35.22
C LEU A 312 -49.63 1.64 -34.82
N GLU A 313 -49.83 2.46 -33.78
CA GLU A 313 -51.15 2.92 -33.35
C GLU A 313 -51.83 3.78 -34.44
N MET A 314 -51.07 4.64 -35.12
CA MET A 314 -51.58 5.39 -36.28
C MET A 314 -52.00 4.45 -37.42
N GLN A 315 -51.16 3.48 -37.79
CA GLN A 315 -51.45 2.52 -38.87
C GLN A 315 -52.65 1.62 -38.52
N GLU A 316 -52.81 1.21 -37.26
CA GLU A 316 -54.01 0.48 -36.81
C GLU A 316 -55.28 1.34 -36.96
N THR A 317 -55.18 2.63 -36.65
CA THR A 317 -56.28 3.59 -36.84
C THR A 317 -56.64 3.76 -38.32
N GLU A 318 -55.65 3.97 -39.20
CA GLU A 318 -55.86 4.04 -40.65
C GLU A 318 -56.49 2.76 -41.20
N LEU A 319 -56.03 1.59 -40.73
CA LEU A 319 -56.55 0.30 -41.16
C LEU A 319 -58.01 0.12 -40.73
N MET A 320 -58.39 0.52 -39.51
CA MET A 320 -59.80 0.53 -39.09
C MET A 320 -60.67 1.46 -39.95
N GLU A 321 -60.16 2.62 -40.36
CA GLU A 321 -60.88 3.52 -41.27
C GLU A 321 -61.08 2.89 -42.65
N VAL A 322 -60.04 2.27 -43.21
CA VAL A 322 -60.10 1.55 -44.50
C VAL A 322 -61.05 0.35 -44.43
N GLU A 323 -61.04 -0.43 -43.34
CA GLU A 323 -61.98 -1.52 -43.13
C GLU A 323 -63.43 -1.01 -43.13
N LYS A 324 -63.70 0.09 -42.43
CA LYS A 324 -65.02 0.73 -42.40
C LYS A 324 -65.46 1.24 -43.77
N GLU A 325 -64.55 1.81 -44.57
CA GLU A 325 -64.83 2.20 -45.95
C GLU A 325 -65.12 0.99 -46.84
N LEU A 326 -64.37 -0.11 -46.67
CA LEU A 326 -64.60 -1.35 -47.42
C LEU A 326 -65.96 -1.97 -47.08
N GLU A 327 -66.36 -1.98 -45.81
CA GLU A 327 -67.69 -2.41 -45.38
C GLU A 327 -68.80 -1.53 -45.97
N ALA A 328 -68.61 -0.21 -46.02
CA ALA A 328 -69.57 0.70 -46.66
C ALA A 328 -69.69 0.43 -48.18
N ASN A 329 -68.55 0.28 -48.86
CA ASN A 329 -68.52 0.00 -50.30
C ASN A 329 -69.13 -1.36 -50.66
N THR A 330 -68.91 -2.39 -49.83
CA THR A 330 -69.53 -3.71 -50.04
C THR A 330 -71.05 -3.66 -49.83
N ALA A 331 -71.55 -2.87 -48.88
CA ALA A 331 -72.98 -2.61 -48.73
C ALA A 331 -73.58 -1.90 -49.97
N GLU A 332 -72.87 -0.91 -50.53
CA GLU A 332 -73.27 -0.25 -51.77
C GLU A 332 -73.29 -1.21 -52.97
N GLU A 333 -72.30 -2.09 -53.10
CA GLU A 333 -72.25 -3.09 -54.17
C GLU A 333 -73.44 -4.06 -54.09
N VAL A 334 -73.80 -4.51 -52.88
CA VAL A 334 -74.96 -5.39 -52.65
C VAL A 334 -76.26 -4.68 -53.06
N ASN A 335 -76.43 -3.41 -52.66
CA ASN A 335 -77.59 -2.60 -53.05
C ASN A 335 -77.66 -2.38 -54.58
N ALA A 336 -76.54 -2.11 -55.22
CA ALA A 336 -76.47 -1.96 -56.68
C ALA A 336 -76.82 -3.27 -57.41
N LYS A 337 -76.36 -4.43 -56.91
CA LYS A 337 -76.72 -5.75 -57.46
C LYS A 337 -78.22 -6.04 -57.30
N GLN A 338 -78.83 -5.71 -56.16
CA GLN A 338 -80.27 -5.84 -55.96
C GLN A 338 -81.05 -4.94 -56.93
N SER A 339 -80.68 -3.66 -57.05
CA SER A 339 -81.32 -2.74 -58.00
C SER A 339 -81.18 -3.21 -59.45
N LEU A 340 -80.03 -3.80 -59.83
CA LEU A 340 -79.85 -4.38 -61.15
C LEU A 340 -80.75 -5.60 -61.38
N GLN A 341 -80.92 -6.47 -60.38
CA GLN A 341 -81.85 -7.61 -60.47
C GLN A 341 -83.31 -7.14 -60.59
N GLU A 342 -83.71 -6.15 -59.80
CA GLU A 342 -85.06 -5.54 -59.91
C GLU A 342 -85.29 -4.94 -61.29
N LYS A 343 -84.30 -4.20 -61.83
CA LYS A 343 -84.38 -3.63 -63.18
C LYS A 343 -84.46 -4.72 -64.26
N LYS A 344 -83.72 -5.82 -64.13
CA LYS A 344 -83.81 -6.98 -65.04
C LYS A 344 -85.19 -7.64 -64.99
N LEU A 345 -85.76 -7.82 -63.80
CA LEU A 345 -87.13 -8.35 -63.66
C LEU A 345 -88.16 -7.44 -64.32
N LYS A 346 -88.04 -6.12 -64.12
CA LYS A 346 -88.93 -5.12 -64.73
C LYS A 346 -88.78 -5.06 -66.26
N GLU A 347 -87.56 -5.25 -66.78
CA GLU A 347 -87.31 -5.37 -68.22
C GLU A 347 -88.03 -6.59 -68.81
N GLU A 348 -87.96 -7.75 -68.15
CA GLU A 348 -88.65 -8.97 -68.59
C GLU A 348 -90.18 -8.83 -68.50
N GLU A 349 -90.71 -8.18 -67.47
CA GLU A 349 -92.14 -7.86 -67.36
C GLU A 349 -92.57 -6.95 -68.52
N LEU A 350 -91.83 -5.87 -68.80
CA LEU A 350 -92.11 -4.97 -69.92
C LEU A 350 -92.02 -5.68 -71.27
N LYS A 351 -91.06 -6.59 -71.47
CA LYS A 351 -90.99 -7.45 -72.66
C LYS A 351 -92.23 -8.34 -72.79
N GLY A 352 -92.72 -8.90 -71.67
CA GLY A 352 -93.96 -9.68 -71.62
C GLY A 352 -95.19 -8.85 -71.98
N GLN A 353 -95.31 -7.65 -71.41
CA GLN A 353 -96.36 -6.69 -71.75
C GLN A 353 -96.28 -6.28 -73.21
N MET A 354 -95.08 -5.97 -73.73
CA MET A 354 -94.87 -5.61 -75.12
C MET A 354 -95.30 -6.73 -76.07
N LYS A 355 -94.94 -8.00 -75.79
CA LYS A 355 -95.43 -9.15 -76.58
C LYS A 355 -96.95 -9.26 -76.56
N THR A 356 -97.57 -9.03 -75.40
CA THR A 356 -99.02 -9.06 -75.23
C THR A 356 -99.69 -7.94 -76.04
N THR A 357 -99.14 -6.73 -75.99
CA THR A 357 -99.61 -5.58 -76.77
C THR A 357 -99.42 -5.80 -78.27
N ILE A 358 -98.27 -6.35 -78.70
CA ILE A 358 -98.05 -6.71 -80.11
C ILE A 358 -99.08 -7.74 -80.58
N ALA A 359 -99.37 -8.76 -79.76
CA ALA A 359 -100.41 -9.74 -80.07
C ALA A 359 -101.80 -9.08 -80.15
N ALA A 360 -102.12 -8.16 -79.23
CA ALA A 360 -103.38 -7.41 -79.24
C ALA A 360 -103.50 -6.50 -80.45
N VAL A 361 -102.42 -5.82 -80.85
CA VAL A 361 -102.34 -5.03 -82.08
C VAL A 361 -102.54 -5.92 -83.30
N GLY A 362 -101.92 -7.11 -83.37
CA GLY A 362 -102.16 -8.06 -84.45
C GLY A 362 -103.61 -8.54 -84.54
N VAL A 363 -104.29 -8.73 -83.39
CA VAL A 363 -105.73 -9.03 -83.35
C VAL A 363 -106.57 -7.85 -83.85
N LEU A 364 -106.21 -6.62 -83.46
CA LEU A 364 -106.89 -5.40 -83.92
C LEU A 364 -106.69 -5.17 -85.42
N ASP A 365 -105.48 -5.40 -85.94
CA ASP A 365 -105.13 -5.29 -87.35
C ASP A 365 -105.92 -6.31 -88.18
N LYS A 366 -106.03 -7.55 -87.69
CA LYS A 366 -106.90 -8.57 -88.29
C LYS A 366 -108.37 -8.13 -88.33
N LYS A 367 -108.89 -7.60 -87.22
CA LYS A 367 -110.27 -7.07 -87.15
C LYS A 367 -110.48 -5.87 -88.07
N LEU A 368 -109.47 -5.01 -88.24
CA LEU A 368 -109.52 -3.88 -89.16
C LEU A 368 -109.57 -4.36 -90.62
N GLY A 369 -108.79 -5.40 -90.96
CA GLY A 369 -108.85 -6.08 -92.24
C GLY A 369 -110.24 -6.67 -92.52
N GLU A 370 -110.81 -7.40 -91.56
CA GLU A 370 -112.18 -7.94 -91.64
C GLU A 370 -113.24 -6.83 -91.81
N ALA A 371 -113.10 -5.71 -91.09
CA ALA A 371 -113.98 -4.56 -91.23
C ALA A 371 -113.82 -3.84 -92.58
N SER A 372 -112.59 -3.74 -93.10
CA SER A 372 -112.33 -3.17 -94.44
C SER A 372 -112.86 -4.05 -95.57
N GLU A 373 -112.80 -5.37 -95.42
CA GLU A 373 -113.44 -6.31 -96.35
C GLU A 373 -114.97 -6.19 -96.29
N ALA A 374 -115.54 -6.09 -95.09
CA ALA A 374 -116.97 -5.83 -94.92
C ALA A 374 -117.39 -4.48 -95.54
N ASP A 375 -116.59 -3.42 -95.40
CA ASP A 375 -116.84 -2.12 -96.02
C ASP A 375 -116.77 -2.19 -97.56
N LYS A 376 -115.81 -2.95 -98.12
CA LYS A 376 -115.78 -3.27 -99.56
C LYS A 376 -117.04 -4.00 -100.01
N SER A 377 -117.49 -5.01 -99.28
CA SER A 377 -118.74 -5.71 -99.60
C SER A 377 -119.97 -4.79 -99.53
N VAL A 378 -120.00 -3.83 -98.61
CA VAL A 378 -121.05 -2.79 -98.56
C VAL A 378 -120.96 -1.83 -99.74
N GLN A 379 -119.76 -1.38 -100.13
CA GLN A 379 -119.59 -0.55 -101.32
C GLN A 379 -119.99 -1.27 -102.62
N GLU A 380 -119.67 -2.56 -102.75
CA GLU A 380 -120.11 -3.39 -103.88
C GLU A 380 -121.64 -3.56 -103.90
N LEU A 381 -122.28 -3.66 -102.74
CA LEU A 381 -123.75 -3.65 -102.60
C LEU A 381 -124.37 -2.30 -102.98
N ILE A 382 -123.74 -1.18 -102.62
CA ILE A 382 -124.20 0.17 -102.97
C ILE A 382 -124.10 0.41 -104.49
N LEU A 383 -123.11 -0.15 -105.17
CA LEU A 383 -122.96 -0.07 -106.64
C LEU A 383 -123.91 -1.00 -107.41
N ALA A 384 -124.55 -1.96 -106.74
CA ALA A 384 -125.51 -2.91 -107.32
C ALA A 384 -126.97 -2.45 -107.24
N VAL A 385 -127.25 -1.31 -106.57
CA VAL A 385 -128.55 -0.64 -106.48
C VAL A 385 -128.51 0.65 -107.31
#